data_AF-A0A947RSU9-F1
#
_entry.id   AF-A0A947RSU9-F1
#
_cell.length_a   1.000
_cell.length_b   1.000
_cell.length_c   1.000
_cell.angle_alpha   90.00
_cell.angle_beta   90.00
_cell.angle_gamma   90.00
#
_symmetry.space_group_name_H-M   'P 1'
#
loop_
_entity.id
_entity.type
_entity.pdbx_description
1 polymer ?
#
loop_
_entity_poly.entity_id
_entity_poly.type
_entity_poly.pdbx_seq_one_letter_code
_entity_poly.pdbx_strand_id
1 'polypeptide(L)'
;MNGAGYRDFLQHRNISSATIDTAIAVVESFETFLRSRDQNQTADAATADAAKSFSEQLICEGGNSFDSYLALLRYGVFSQNRALYVAMLELLDGAEAFGNLHAKIGNELGEAKRDEYFQNVQVPPLGTPNEKKPVLVQQVIDRLEKDDPGACRQILGSGLRDLKDEWYQDAVTEFAACSGIDAYLAKRSESFIAELEEHKRKGSWWFVQEITEEVIAFVRQHPLMSGGVREGRIVYEVKIPYMAKEWLQESDPKMKRYYACHCPWVRESLRTGDVHVSPTFCHCSAAFHKKPWEIIFGQPLQADVVESILKGDSQCKFAIHLPESAL
;
A
#
# COMPACT_ATOMS: atom_id res chain seq x y z
N MET A 1 -17.11 -11.90 -21.01
CA MET A 1 -15.84 -12.37 -20.40
C MET A 1 -15.43 -13.66 -21.07
N ASN A 2 -14.14 -13.90 -21.22
CA ASN A 2 -13.62 -15.21 -21.63
C ASN A 2 -13.52 -16.15 -20.41
N GLY A 3 -14.64 -16.74 -19.99
CA GLY A 3 -14.69 -17.56 -18.77
C GLY A 3 -13.86 -18.84 -18.83
N ALA A 4 -13.77 -19.50 -19.98
CA ALA A 4 -12.93 -20.68 -20.16
C ALA A 4 -11.43 -20.34 -20.06
N GLY A 5 -11.00 -19.25 -20.70
CA GLY A 5 -9.62 -18.77 -20.59
C GLY A 5 -9.27 -18.33 -19.16
N TYR A 6 -10.19 -17.67 -18.46
CA TYR A 6 -9.94 -17.25 -17.09
C TYR A 6 -9.83 -18.45 -16.13
N ARG A 7 -10.66 -19.48 -16.31
CA ARG A 7 -10.56 -20.75 -15.58
C ARG A 7 -9.18 -21.37 -15.74
N ASP A 8 -8.72 -21.51 -16.98
CA ASP A 8 -7.40 -22.06 -17.30
C ASP A 8 -6.27 -21.24 -16.67
N PHE A 9 -6.36 -19.91 -16.71
CA PHE A 9 -5.41 -19.01 -16.05
C PHE A 9 -5.35 -19.24 -14.53
N LEU A 10 -6.48 -19.45 -13.86
CA LEU A 10 -6.51 -19.70 -12.41
C LEU A 10 -5.99 -21.10 -12.05
N GLN A 11 -6.22 -22.11 -12.91
CA GLN A 11 -5.69 -23.46 -12.73
C GLN A 11 -4.17 -23.49 -12.79
N HIS A 12 -3.56 -22.78 -13.74
CA HIS A 12 -2.10 -22.62 -13.82
C HIS A 12 -1.48 -21.92 -12.60
N ARG A 13 -2.29 -21.25 -11.78
CA ARG A 13 -1.88 -20.63 -10.51
C ARG A 13 -2.16 -21.51 -9.29
N ASN A 14 -2.48 -22.80 -9.49
CA ASN A 14 -2.78 -23.79 -8.45
C ASN A 14 -3.93 -23.37 -7.51
N ILE A 15 -4.92 -22.65 -8.04
CA ILE A 15 -6.11 -22.25 -7.28
C ILE A 15 -7.11 -23.42 -7.27
N SER A 16 -7.74 -23.68 -6.12
CA SER A 16 -8.70 -24.79 -5.98
C SER A 16 -9.93 -24.60 -6.89
N SER A 17 -10.50 -25.69 -7.40
CA SER A 17 -11.69 -25.64 -8.27
C SER A 17 -12.86 -24.88 -7.64
N ALA A 18 -13.12 -25.08 -6.35
CA ALA A 18 -14.18 -24.36 -5.64
C ALA A 18 -13.94 -22.85 -5.61
N THR A 19 -12.70 -22.42 -5.36
CA THR A 19 -12.32 -21.00 -5.41
C THR A 19 -12.42 -20.43 -6.82
N ILE A 20 -12.09 -21.22 -7.85
CA ILE A 20 -12.22 -20.83 -9.25
C ILE A 20 -13.68 -20.57 -9.62
N ASP A 21 -14.60 -21.45 -9.22
CA ASP A 21 -16.03 -21.30 -9.52
C ASP A 21 -16.59 -20.02 -8.87
N THR A 22 -16.24 -19.76 -7.61
CA THR A 22 -16.59 -18.50 -6.93
C THR A 22 -16.01 -17.28 -7.66
N ALA A 23 -14.73 -17.34 -8.07
CA ALA A 23 -14.08 -16.24 -8.76
C ALA A 23 -14.75 -15.94 -10.12
N ILE A 24 -15.14 -16.98 -10.87
CA ILE A 24 -15.86 -16.86 -12.14
C ILE A 24 -17.22 -16.20 -11.91
N ALA A 25 -17.99 -16.66 -10.91
CA ALA A 25 -19.30 -16.10 -10.60
C ALA A 25 -19.23 -14.60 -10.24
N VAL A 26 -18.18 -14.18 -9.52
CA VAL A 26 -17.96 -12.75 -9.21
C VAL A 26 -17.71 -11.93 -10.47
N VAL A 27 -16.89 -12.43 -11.41
CA VAL A 27 -16.63 -11.71 -12.67
C VAL A 27 -17.88 -11.68 -13.56
N GLU A 28 -18.67 -12.76 -13.60
CA GLU A 28 -19.95 -12.79 -14.33
C GLU A 28 -20.97 -11.80 -13.75
N SER A 29 -21.02 -11.68 -12.42
CA SER A 29 -21.82 -10.67 -11.74
C SER A 29 -21.37 -9.26 -12.11
N PHE A 30 -20.06 -9.01 -12.13
CA PHE A 30 -19.51 -7.72 -12.56
C PHE A 30 -19.85 -7.41 -14.03
N GLU A 31 -19.75 -8.38 -14.94
CA GLU A 31 -20.12 -8.16 -16.34
C GLU A 31 -21.62 -7.91 -16.51
N THR A 32 -22.45 -8.59 -15.73
CA THR A 32 -23.91 -8.35 -15.70
C THR A 32 -24.22 -6.93 -15.23
N PHE A 33 -23.54 -6.47 -14.16
CA PHE A 33 -23.63 -5.11 -13.67
C PHE A 33 -23.26 -4.07 -14.75
N LEU A 34 -22.16 -4.28 -15.46
CA LEU A 34 -21.73 -3.38 -16.54
C LEU A 34 -22.78 -3.30 -17.65
N ARG A 35 -23.27 -4.45 -18.12
CA ARG A 35 -24.28 -4.54 -19.19
C ARG A 35 -25.62 -3.94 -18.81
N SER A 36 -25.96 -3.91 -17.53
CA SER A 36 -27.17 -3.25 -17.03
C SER A 36 -27.14 -1.72 -17.20
N ARG A 37 -25.94 -1.13 -17.29
CA ARG A 37 -25.72 0.31 -17.47
C ARG A 37 -25.49 0.67 -18.93
N ASP A 38 -24.74 -0.16 -19.65
CA ASP A 38 -24.52 -0.05 -21.09
C ASP A 38 -24.25 -1.45 -21.66
N GLN A 39 -25.10 -1.90 -22.58
CA GLN A 39 -25.03 -3.25 -23.16
C GLN A 39 -23.71 -3.54 -23.89
N ASN A 40 -22.95 -2.51 -24.28
CA ASN A 40 -21.66 -2.68 -24.95
C ASN A 40 -20.48 -2.83 -23.97
N GLN A 41 -20.69 -2.59 -22.68
CA GLN A 41 -19.62 -2.73 -21.68
C GLN A 41 -19.34 -4.19 -21.35
N THR A 42 -18.06 -4.49 -21.13
CA THR A 42 -17.56 -5.81 -20.76
C THR A 42 -16.56 -5.70 -19.62
N ALA A 43 -16.38 -6.77 -18.85
CA ALA A 43 -15.37 -6.82 -17.80
C ALA A 43 -13.94 -6.62 -18.35
N ASP A 44 -13.68 -7.02 -19.60
CA ASP A 44 -12.39 -6.88 -20.27
C ASP A 44 -11.98 -5.42 -20.47
N ALA A 45 -12.94 -4.54 -20.75
CA ALA A 45 -12.72 -3.12 -21.00
C ALA A 45 -13.25 -2.21 -19.88
N ALA A 46 -13.49 -2.77 -18.68
CA ALA A 46 -14.01 -2.02 -17.56
C ALA A 46 -13.09 -0.86 -17.14
N THR A 47 -13.69 0.29 -16.81
CA THR A 47 -12.99 1.46 -16.29
C THR A 47 -12.83 1.37 -14.77
N ALA A 48 -11.92 2.18 -14.21
CA ALA A 48 -11.75 2.30 -12.76
C ALA A 48 -13.03 2.78 -12.06
N ASP A 49 -13.79 3.70 -12.68
CA ASP A 49 -15.05 4.21 -12.11
C ASP A 49 -16.16 3.16 -12.09
N ALA A 50 -16.22 2.32 -13.13
CA ALA A 50 -17.15 1.21 -13.16
C ALA A 50 -16.81 0.16 -12.10
N ALA A 51 -15.52 -0.13 -11.92
CA ALA A 51 -15.01 -0.98 -10.85
C ALA A 51 -15.36 -0.43 -9.45
N LYS A 52 -15.13 0.86 -9.19
CA LYS A 52 -15.51 1.53 -7.93
C LYS A 52 -17.03 1.51 -7.71
N SER A 53 -17.82 1.75 -8.75
CA SER A 53 -19.28 1.66 -8.66
C SER A 53 -19.77 0.25 -8.33
N PHE A 54 -19.13 -0.78 -8.88
CA PHE A 54 -19.46 -2.17 -8.54
C PHE A 54 -19.09 -2.50 -7.10
N SER A 55 -17.98 -1.96 -6.59
CA SER A 55 -17.61 -2.06 -5.18
C SER A 55 -18.69 -1.50 -4.25
N GLU A 56 -19.31 -0.37 -4.60
CA GLU A 56 -20.42 0.20 -3.83
C GLU A 56 -21.65 -0.73 -3.82
N GLN A 57 -21.95 -1.39 -4.94
CA GLN A 57 -23.00 -2.42 -4.98
C GLN A 57 -22.64 -3.63 -4.10
N LEU A 58 -21.41 -4.14 -4.19
CA LEU A 58 -20.96 -5.25 -3.34
C LEU A 58 -21.07 -4.91 -1.86
N ILE A 59 -20.76 -3.68 -1.46
CA ILE A 59 -20.95 -3.22 -0.07
C ILE A 59 -22.43 -3.22 0.30
N CYS A 60 -23.31 -2.70 -0.56
CA CYS A 60 -24.75 -2.65 -0.33
C CYS A 60 -25.38 -4.04 -0.20
N GLU A 61 -24.88 -5.02 -0.96
CA GLU A 61 -25.38 -6.39 -1.00
C GLU A 61 -24.68 -7.31 0.02
N GLY A 62 -23.64 -6.83 0.72
CA GLY A 62 -22.81 -7.64 1.62
C GLY A 62 -21.88 -8.63 0.90
N GLY A 63 -21.67 -8.45 -0.40
CA GLY A 63 -20.76 -9.24 -1.24
C GLY A 63 -19.31 -8.74 -1.26
N ASN A 64 -18.97 -7.70 -0.50
CA ASN A 64 -17.65 -7.07 -0.45
C ASN A 64 -16.62 -7.85 0.37
N SER A 65 -16.30 -9.08 -0.06
CA SER A 65 -15.27 -9.92 0.55
C SER A 65 -13.89 -9.72 -0.09
N PHE A 66 -12.83 -10.11 0.63
CA PHE A 66 -11.47 -10.12 0.07
C PHE A 66 -11.37 -11.00 -1.18
N ASP A 67 -12.05 -12.15 -1.17
CA ASP A 67 -12.08 -13.08 -2.32
C ASP A 67 -12.79 -12.48 -3.53
N SER A 68 -13.84 -11.68 -3.31
CA SER A 68 -14.55 -10.97 -4.39
C SER A 68 -13.63 -9.98 -5.10
N TYR A 69 -12.92 -9.14 -4.35
CA TYR A 69 -11.98 -8.17 -4.93
C TYR A 69 -10.75 -8.87 -5.53
N LEU A 70 -10.25 -9.94 -4.91
CA LEU A 70 -9.14 -10.73 -5.44
C LEU A 70 -9.51 -11.42 -6.76
N ALA A 71 -10.76 -11.88 -6.91
CA ALA A 71 -11.25 -12.43 -8.17
C ALA A 71 -11.22 -11.38 -9.29
N LEU A 72 -11.69 -10.16 -9.03
CA LEU A 72 -11.66 -9.07 -10.02
C LEU A 72 -10.24 -8.58 -10.32
N LEU A 73 -9.37 -8.51 -9.30
CA LEU A 73 -7.96 -8.17 -9.46
C LEU A 73 -7.24 -9.17 -10.37
N ARG A 74 -7.41 -10.47 -10.12
CA ARG A 74 -6.87 -11.55 -10.96
C ARG A 74 -7.43 -11.50 -12.38
N TYR A 75 -8.72 -11.16 -12.51
CA TYR A 75 -9.32 -10.96 -13.82
C TYR A 75 -8.66 -9.80 -14.58
N GLY A 76 -8.38 -8.67 -13.92
CA GLY A 76 -7.64 -7.56 -14.52
C GLY A 76 -6.25 -7.95 -15.03
N VAL A 77 -5.55 -8.85 -14.34
CA VAL A 77 -4.29 -9.44 -14.84
C VAL A 77 -4.54 -10.31 -16.07
N PHE A 78 -5.54 -11.19 -16.01
CA PHE A 78 -5.88 -12.09 -17.12
C PHE A 78 -6.27 -11.33 -18.40
N SER A 79 -7.14 -10.32 -18.28
CA SER A 79 -7.62 -9.52 -19.40
C SER A 79 -6.65 -8.40 -19.82
N GLN A 80 -5.51 -8.26 -19.12
CA GLN A 80 -4.57 -7.16 -19.30
C GLN A 80 -5.21 -5.77 -19.10
N ASN A 81 -6.30 -5.71 -18.34
CA ASN A 81 -6.97 -4.46 -17.97
C ASN A 81 -6.34 -3.87 -16.71
N ARG A 82 -5.36 -2.97 -16.91
CA ARG A 82 -4.69 -2.26 -15.82
C ARG A 82 -5.66 -1.41 -14.98
N ALA A 83 -6.67 -0.78 -15.59
CA ALA A 83 -7.61 0.08 -14.87
C ALA A 83 -8.41 -0.71 -13.83
N LEU A 84 -8.92 -1.89 -14.22
CA LEU A 84 -9.58 -2.82 -13.30
C LEU A 84 -8.60 -3.33 -12.23
N TYR A 85 -7.41 -3.76 -12.63
CA TYR A 85 -6.39 -4.27 -11.71
C TYR A 85 -6.04 -3.25 -10.62
N VAL A 86 -5.70 -2.01 -11.02
CA VAL A 86 -5.32 -0.94 -10.08
C VAL A 86 -6.49 -0.58 -9.17
N ALA A 87 -7.70 -0.42 -9.72
CA ALA A 87 -8.87 -0.11 -8.90
C ALA A 87 -9.11 -1.18 -7.82
N MET A 88 -9.05 -2.47 -8.17
CA MET A 88 -9.24 -3.55 -7.19
C MET A 88 -8.11 -3.61 -6.16
N LEU A 89 -6.86 -3.39 -6.59
CA LEU A 89 -5.71 -3.37 -5.69
C LEU A 89 -5.81 -2.22 -4.68
N GLU A 90 -6.22 -1.02 -5.10
CA GLU A 90 -6.40 0.15 -4.22
C GLU A 90 -7.54 -0.04 -3.21
N LEU A 91 -8.57 -0.80 -3.56
CA LEU A 91 -9.67 -1.15 -2.65
C LEU A 91 -9.24 -2.14 -1.57
N LEU A 92 -8.27 -3.00 -1.88
CA LEU A 92 -7.69 -3.98 -0.95
C LEU A 92 -6.55 -3.38 -0.11
N ASP A 93 -5.72 -2.52 -0.71
CA ASP A 93 -4.50 -2.04 -0.07
C ASP A 93 -4.81 -1.22 1.19
N GLY A 94 -4.28 -1.69 2.31
CA GLY A 94 -4.41 -1.06 3.62
C GLY A 94 -5.84 -1.07 4.16
N ALA A 95 -6.75 -1.90 3.65
CA ALA A 95 -8.12 -1.97 4.14
C ALA A 95 -8.21 -2.27 5.65
N GLU A 96 -7.23 -2.99 6.20
CA GLU A 96 -7.11 -3.30 7.62
C GLU A 96 -6.74 -2.09 8.49
N ALA A 97 -6.06 -1.08 7.91
CA ALA A 97 -5.25 -0.16 8.70
C ALA A 97 -6.07 0.74 9.64
N PHE A 98 -7.26 1.16 9.23
CA PHE A 98 -8.11 2.01 10.07
C PHE A 98 -8.87 1.21 11.13
N GLY A 99 -9.19 -0.06 10.86
CA GLY A 99 -9.66 -0.99 11.89
C GLY A 99 -8.57 -1.26 12.93
N ASN A 100 -7.33 -1.39 12.50
CA ASN A 100 -6.16 -1.53 13.39
C ASN A 100 -5.92 -0.27 14.22
N LEU A 101 -6.10 0.94 13.65
CA LEU A 101 -6.05 2.19 14.39
C LEU A 101 -7.11 2.21 15.51
N HIS A 102 -8.36 1.87 15.17
CA HIS A 102 -9.46 1.78 16.14
C HIS A 102 -9.14 0.79 17.27
N ALA A 103 -8.68 -0.42 16.93
CA ALA A 103 -8.32 -1.44 17.91
C ALA A 103 -7.15 -1.00 18.81
N LYS A 104 -6.09 -0.44 18.24
CA LYS A 104 -4.90 0.01 18.99
C LYS A 104 -5.23 1.12 19.98
N ILE A 105 -6.01 2.11 19.58
CA ILE A 105 -6.47 3.16 20.49
C ILE A 105 -7.27 2.56 21.66
N GLY A 106 -8.16 1.60 21.39
CA GLY A 106 -8.89 0.90 22.45
C GLY A 106 -7.98 0.11 23.41
N ASN A 107 -6.97 -0.56 22.87
CA ASN A 107 -6.03 -1.36 23.65
C ASN A 107 -5.07 -0.50 24.49
N GLU A 108 -4.59 0.62 23.93
CA GLU A 108 -3.57 1.45 24.58
C GLU A 108 -4.16 2.53 25.49
N LEU A 109 -5.32 3.09 25.14
CA LEU A 109 -5.94 4.24 25.83
C LEU A 109 -7.31 3.92 26.46
N GLY A 110 -7.83 2.72 26.22
CA GLY A 110 -9.14 2.28 26.68
C GLY A 110 -10.29 2.61 25.71
N GLU A 111 -11.35 1.81 25.78
CA GLU A 111 -12.50 1.93 24.86
C GLU A 111 -13.22 3.27 24.94
N ALA A 112 -13.33 3.86 26.14
CA ALA A 112 -13.97 5.17 26.30
C ALA A 112 -13.26 6.26 25.50
N LYS A 113 -11.92 6.26 25.49
CA LYS A 113 -11.11 7.21 24.70
C LYS A 113 -11.18 6.92 23.21
N ARG A 114 -11.17 5.63 22.83
CA ARG A 114 -11.41 5.22 21.45
C ARG A 114 -12.73 5.75 20.92
N ASP A 115 -13.81 5.54 21.66
CA ASP A 115 -15.16 5.95 21.25
C ASP A 115 -15.29 7.49 21.20
N GLU A 116 -14.61 8.21 22.09
CA GLU A 116 -14.47 9.67 22.05
C GLU A 116 -13.79 10.13 20.74
N TYR A 117 -12.62 9.56 20.41
CA TYR A 117 -11.89 9.93 19.19
C TYR A 117 -12.61 9.50 17.90
N PHE A 118 -13.36 8.41 17.93
CA PHE A 118 -14.17 7.93 16.80
C PHE A 118 -15.60 8.47 16.79
N GLN A 119 -15.93 9.47 17.61
CA GLN A 119 -17.29 10.03 17.62
C GLN A 119 -17.70 10.51 16.21
N ASN A 120 -18.81 9.98 15.70
CA ASN A 120 -19.33 10.20 14.34
C ASN A 120 -18.41 9.70 13.21
N VAL A 121 -17.46 8.82 13.51
CA VAL A 121 -16.57 8.19 12.53
C VAL A 121 -16.74 6.68 12.63
N GLN A 122 -17.20 6.06 11.55
CA GLN A 122 -17.29 4.61 11.47
C GLN A 122 -16.06 4.04 10.77
N VAL A 123 -15.65 2.84 11.17
CA VAL A 123 -14.65 2.07 10.41
C VAL A 123 -15.29 1.74 9.05
N PRO A 124 -14.72 2.20 7.93
CA PRO A 124 -15.34 2.01 6.64
C PRO A 124 -15.22 0.55 6.19
N PRO A 125 -16.21 0.01 5.46
CA PRO A 125 -16.18 -1.37 4.99
C PRO A 125 -15.08 -1.59 3.94
N LEU A 126 -14.66 -2.85 3.78
CA LEU A 126 -13.77 -3.27 2.70
C LEU A 126 -14.35 -2.88 1.33
N GLY A 127 -13.52 -2.30 0.46
CA GLY A 127 -13.98 -1.72 -0.81
C GLY A 127 -14.32 -0.23 -0.76
N THR A 128 -14.09 0.44 0.38
CA THR A 128 -14.26 1.90 0.42
C THR A 128 -13.22 2.58 -0.48
N PRO A 129 -13.64 3.43 -1.45
CA PRO A 129 -12.72 4.15 -2.32
C PRO A 129 -11.76 5.06 -1.56
N ASN A 130 -10.53 5.20 -2.08
CA ASN A 130 -9.48 6.00 -1.44
C ASN A 130 -9.87 7.46 -1.24
N GLU A 131 -10.73 8.02 -2.09
CA GLU A 131 -11.20 9.41 -2.01
C GLU A 131 -12.01 9.67 -0.74
N LYS A 132 -12.62 8.63 -0.16
CA LYS A 132 -13.43 8.74 1.07
C LYS A 132 -12.61 8.55 2.34
N LYS A 133 -11.35 8.10 2.24
CA LYS A 133 -10.51 7.72 3.40
C LYS A 133 -9.89 8.91 4.16
N PRO A 134 -9.33 9.95 3.50
CA PRO A 134 -8.56 10.98 4.20
C PRO A 134 -9.35 11.76 5.25
N VAL A 135 -10.63 12.05 5.01
CA VAL A 135 -11.46 12.79 5.97
C VAL A 135 -11.64 12.02 7.29
N LEU A 136 -11.74 10.69 7.21
CA LEU A 136 -11.86 9.82 8.39
C LEU A 136 -10.56 9.85 9.19
N VAL A 137 -9.41 9.81 8.50
CA VAL A 137 -8.09 9.93 9.12
C VAL A 137 -7.94 11.28 9.80
N GLN A 138 -8.22 12.37 9.10
CA GLN A 138 -8.14 13.72 9.66
C GLN A 138 -8.95 13.82 10.95
N GLN A 139 -10.23 13.41 10.93
CA GLN A 139 -11.11 13.53 12.10
C GLN A 139 -10.57 12.80 13.34
N VAL A 140 -10.09 11.56 13.18
CA VAL A 140 -9.58 10.76 14.32
C VAL A 140 -8.21 11.23 14.76
N ILE A 141 -7.31 11.49 13.82
CA ILE A 141 -5.92 11.86 14.12
C ILE A 141 -5.85 13.26 14.73
N ASP A 142 -6.64 14.23 14.26
CA ASP A 142 -6.65 15.58 14.84
C ASP A 142 -7.12 15.55 16.30
N ARG A 143 -8.08 14.68 16.64
CA ARG A 143 -8.56 14.50 18.03
C ARG A 143 -7.50 13.84 18.91
N LEU A 144 -6.96 12.71 18.44
CA LEU A 144 -5.95 11.95 19.17
C LEU A 144 -4.66 12.76 19.37
N GLU A 145 -4.18 13.43 18.32
CA GLU A 145 -2.96 14.24 18.37
C GLU A 145 -3.14 15.46 19.27
N LYS A 146 -4.32 16.08 19.30
CA LYS A 146 -4.61 17.22 20.18
C LYS A 146 -4.68 16.82 21.66
N ASP A 147 -5.31 15.69 21.97
CA ASP A 147 -5.47 15.22 23.36
C ASP A 147 -4.19 14.59 23.90
N ASP A 148 -3.57 13.69 23.13
CA ASP A 148 -2.33 12.99 23.50
C ASP A 148 -1.38 12.83 22.30
N PRO A 149 -0.54 13.84 22.02
CA PRO A 149 0.46 13.76 20.94
C PRO A 149 1.47 12.62 21.13
N GLY A 150 1.73 12.21 22.38
CA GLY A 150 2.68 11.14 22.70
C GLY A 150 2.12 9.78 22.29
N ALA A 151 0.91 9.46 22.75
CA ALA A 151 0.21 8.25 22.36
C ALA A 151 -0.06 8.21 20.85
N CYS A 152 -0.42 9.35 20.23
CA CYS A 152 -0.59 9.44 18.78
C CYS A 152 0.64 8.92 18.03
N ARG A 153 1.83 9.45 18.36
CA ARG A 153 3.10 9.02 17.75
C ARG A 153 3.44 7.57 18.05
N GLN A 154 3.19 7.11 19.28
CA GLN A 154 3.45 5.72 19.67
C GLN A 154 2.58 4.73 18.88
N ILE A 155 1.26 4.96 18.86
CA ILE A 155 0.29 4.11 18.17
C ILE A 155 0.63 4.04 16.68
N LEU A 156 0.85 5.18 16.04
CA LEU A 156 1.20 5.24 14.62
C LEU A 156 2.59 4.64 14.35
N GLY A 157 3.57 4.89 15.22
CA GLY A 157 4.93 4.36 15.12
C GLY A 157 5.03 2.85 15.36
N SER A 158 3.99 2.24 15.95
CA SER A 158 3.85 0.78 16.02
C SER A 158 3.34 0.15 14.71
N GLY A 159 2.87 0.98 13.77
CA GLY A 159 2.35 0.56 12.47
C GLY A 159 0.88 0.14 12.53
N LEU A 160 0.17 0.39 11.43
CA LEU A 160 -1.24 0.03 11.27
C LEU A 160 -1.47 -1.10 10.26
N ARG A 161 -0.43 -1.52 9.53
CA ARG A 161 -0.53 -2.60 8.53
C ARG A 161 -0.40 -3.96 9.22
N ASP A 162 -1.08 -4.98 8.70
CA ASP A 162 -0.93 -6.36 9.18
C ASP A 162 0.37 -6.96 8.64
N LEU A 163 1.51 -6.64 9.27
CA LEU A 163 2.83 -7.09 8.85
C LEU A 163 3.26 -8.32 9.67
N LYS A 164 2.97 -9.51 9.15
CA LYS A 164 3.34 -10.77 9.82
C LYS A 164 4.84 -11.01 9.79
N ASP A 165 5.40 -11.49 10.89
CA ASP A 165 6.84 -11.69 11.05
C ASP A 165 7.38 -12.70 10.03
N GLU A 166 6.60 -13.74 9.71
CA GLU A 166 6.99 -14.81 8.80
C GLU A 166 7.23 -14.30 7.37
N TRP A 167 6.65 -13.17 6.99
CA TRP A 167 6.84 -12.55 5.68
C TRP A 167 8.25 -11.96 5.50
N TYR A 168 8.99 -11.77 6.58
CA TYR A 168 10.33 -11.17 6.57
C TYR A 168 11.44 -12.19 6.84
N GLN A 169 11.12 -13.49 6.87
CA GLN A 169 12.11 -14.51 7.17
C GLN A 169 13.21 -14.60 6.09
N ASP A 170 12.87 -14.35 4.83
CA ASP A 170 13.85 -14.25 3.75
C ASP A 170 14.85 -13.12 4.01
N ALA A 171 14.40 -11.98 4.54
CA ALA A 171 15.28 -10.86 4.88
C ALA A 171 16.30 -11.25 5.97
N VAL A 172 15.89 -12.05 6.97
CA VAL A 172 16.79 -12.60 7.99
C VAL A 172 17.84 -13.52 7.37
N THR A 173 17.40 -14.46 6.53
CA THR A 173 18.30 -15.41 5.87
C THR A 173 19.30 -14.70 4.95
N GLU A 174 18.84 -13.70 4.20
CA GLU A 174 19.69 -12.91 3.32
C GLU A 174 20.67 -12.04 4.09
N PHE A 175 20.23 -11.41 5.18
CA PHE A 175 21.11 -10.61 6.04
C PHE A 175 22.20 -11.46 6.68
N ALA A 176 21.85 -12.64 7.20
CA ALA A 176 22.80 -13.58 7.81
C ALA A 176 23.86 -14.10 6.82
N ALA A 177 23.54 -14.11 5.52
CA ALA A 177 24.48 -14.49 4.45
C ALA A 177 25.42 -13.34 4.03
N CYS A 178 25.18 -12.11 4.50
CA CYS A 178 26.00 -10.95 4.19
C CYS A 178 27.06 -10.72 5.28
N SER A 179 28.19 -10.10 4.92
CA SER A 179 29.27 -9.79 5.86
C SER A 179 28.97 -8.62 6.81
N GLY A 180 27.77 -8.05 6.75
CA GLY A 180 27.35 -6.90 7.53
C GLY A 180 26.28 -6.07 6.82
N ILE A 181 25.86 -4.96 7.46
CA ILE A 181 24.76 -4.10 6.97
C ILE A 181 25.05 -3.55 5.59
N ASP A 182 26.26 -3.04 5.33
CA ASP A 182 26.59 -2.41 4.04
C ASP A 182 26.53 -3.40 2.87
N ALA A 183 26.99 -4.64 3.10
CA ALA A 183 26.88 -5.72 2.12
C ALA A 183 25.41 -6.11 1.88
N TYR A 184 24.59 -6.12 2.95
CA TYR A 184 23.16 -6.38 2.83
C TYR A 184 22.41 -5.27 2.08
N LEU A 185 22.72 -4.00 2.33
CA LEU A 185 22.14 -2.86 1.61
C LEU A 185 22.51 -2.90 0.11
N ALA A 186 23.77 -3.24 -0.22
CA ALA A 186 24.19 -3.44 -1.60
C ALA A 186 23.41 -4.56 -2.28
N LYS A 187 23.26 -5.71 -1.61
CA LYS A 187 22.46 -6.83 -2.11
C LYS A 187 20.98 -6.45 -2.32
N ARG A 188 20.37 -5.73 -1.37
CA ARG A 188 18.99 -5.22 -1.52
C ARG A 188 18.86 -4.32 -2.76
N SER A 189 19.83 -3.44 -2.97
CA SER A 189 19.88 -2.58 -4.17
C SER A 189 19.93 -3.39 -5.45
N GLU A 190 20.81 -4.38 -5.53
CA GLU A 190 20.93 -5.27 -6.71
C GLU A 190 19.63 -6.06 -6.96
N SER A 191 19.08 -6.69 -5.93
CA SER A 191 17.83 -7.47 -6.02
C SER A 191 16.65 -6.61 -6.47
N PHE A 192 16.50 -5.40 -5.91
CA PHE A 192 15.40 -4.52 -6.27
C PHE A 192 15.52 -4.02 -7.71
N ILE A 193 16.73 -3.66 -8.16
CA ILE A 193 16.95 -3.28 -9.57
C ILE A 193 16.62 -4.45 -10.51
N ALA A 194 17.04 -5.68 -10.16
CA ALA A 194 16.75 -6.86 -10.97
C ALA A 194 15.24 -7.16 -11.04
N GLU A 195 14.51 -6.97 -9.94
CA GLU A 195 13.05 -7.08 -9.92
C GLU A 195 12.39 -6.08 -10.88
N LEU A 196 12.81 -4.81 -10.83
CA LEU A 196 12.31 -3.76 -11.72
C LEU A 196 12.60 -4.07 -13.20
N GLU A 197 13.80 -4.54 -13.52
CA GLU A 197 14.19 -4.99 -14.87
C GLU A 197 13.32 -6.15 -15.37
N GLU A 198 13.00 -7.09 -14.48
CA GLU A 198 12.16 -8.25 -14.80
C GLU A 198 10.72 -7.86 -15.09
N HIS A 199 10.14 -6.93 -14.32
CA HIS A 199 8.81 -6.37 -14.59
C HIS A 199 8.76 -5.68 -15.96
N LYS A 200 9.77 -4.85 -16.25
CA LYS A 200 9.91 -4.21 -17.57
C LYS A 200 10.00 -5.24 -18.69
N ARG A 201 10.84 -6.27 -18.54
CA ARG A 201 11.05 -7.31 -19.55
C ARG A 201 9.78 -8.12 -19.83
N LYS A 202 9.01 -8.44 -18.79
CA LYS A 202 7.75 -9.18 -18.89
C LYS A 202 6.57 -8.32 -19.35
N GLY A 203 6.69 -6.99 -19.33
CA GLY A 203 5.57 -6.08 -19.52
C GLY A 203 4.53 -6.17 -18.39
N SER A 204 4.92 -6.67 -17.21
CA SER A 204 4.05 -6.75 -16.04
C SER A 204 4.15 -5.47 -15.20
N TRP A 205 3.16 -5.27 -14.32
CA TRP A 205 3.14 -4.12 -13.41
C TRP A 205 3.87 -4.45 -12.10
N TRP A 206 4.74 -3.56 -11.65
CA TRP A 206 5.32 -3.62 -10.30
C TRP A 206 4.37 -2.88 -9.36
N PHE A 207 3.75 -3.61 -8.44
CA PHE A 207 2.59 -3.11 -7.71
C PHE A 207 1.54 -2.55 -8.69
N VAL A 208 1.31 -1.24 -8.74
CA VAL A 208 0.38 -0.61 -9.70
C VAL A 208 1.02 -0.07 -10.97
N GLN A 209 2.34 0.07 -11.03
CA GLN A 209 3.01 0.92 -12.02
C GLN A 209 3.74 0.12 -13.12
N GLU A 210 3.80 0.72 -14.30
CA GLU A 210 4.66 0.27 -15.39
C GLU A 210 6.10 0.71 -15.09
N ILE A 211 7.07 -0.17 -15.31
CA ILE A 211 8.49 0.13 -15.11
C ILE A 211 9.16 0.41 -16.46
N THR A 212 9.73 1.61 -16.59
CA THR A 212 10.44 2.06 -17.79
C THR A 212 11.97 2.05 -17.56
N GLU A 213 12.73 2.20 -18.65
CA GLU A 213 14.19 2.36 -18.55
C GLU A 213 14.57 3.61 -17.73
N GLU A 214 13.81 4.70 -17.88
CA GLU A 214 13.99 5.93 -17.13
C GLU A 214 13.79 5.71 -15.62
N VAL A 215 12.77 4.94 -15.24
CA VAL A 215 12.52 4.59 -13.83
C VAL A 215 13.68 3.76 -13.26
N ILE A 216 14.19 2.77 -14.00
CA ILE A 216 15.32 1.94 -13.56
C ILE A 216 16.59 2.79 -13.42
N ALA A 217 16.87 3.65 -14.41
CA ALA A 217 18.02 4.56 -14.37
C ALA A 217 17.93 5.53 -13.18
N PHE A 218 16.73 6.05 -12.90
CA PHE A 218 16.47 6.89 -11.73
C PHE A 218 16.76 6.13 -10.44
N VAL A 219 16.18 4.95 -10.22
CA VAL A 219 16.39 4.17 -8.98
C VAL A 219 17.87 3.82 -8.78
N ARG A 220 18.60 3.45 -9.85
CA ARG A 220 20.04 3.17 -9.81
C ARG A 220 20.88 4.34 -9.29
N GLN A 221 20.47 5.58 -9.58
CA GLN A 221 21.18 6.78 -9.18
C GLN A 221 20.82 7.25 -7.76
N HIS A 222 19.86 6.61 -7.09
CA HIS A 222 19.35 7.01 -5.78
C HIS A 222 19.50 5.87 -4.76
N PRO A 223 20.67 5.72 -4.11
CA PRO A 223 20.93 4.64 -3.16
C PRO A 223 19.94 4.56 -1.99
N LEU A 224 19.41 5.71 -1.54
CA LEU A 224 18.34 5.78 -0.54
C LEU A 224 17.08 5.01 -0.95
N MET A 225 16.80 4.94 -2.25
CA MET A 225 15.65 4.23 -2.83
C MET A 225 15.96 2.79 -3.19
N SER A 226 17.17 2.51 -3.70
CA SER A 226 17.47 1.19 -4.22
C SER A 226 17.69 0.16 -3.11
N GLY A 227 18.40 0.53 -2.04
CA GLY A 227 18.68 -0.36 -0.91
C GLY A 227 18.68 0.30 0.47
N GLY A 228 18.91 1.61 0.53
CA GLY A 228 19.10 2.38 1.76
C GLY A 228 20.55 2.83 1.93
N VAL A 229 20.78 3.87 2.74
CA VAL A 229 22.12 4.39 3.05
C VAL A 229 22.35 4.36 4.55
N ARG A 230 23.48 3.79 4.98
CA ARG A 230 23.85 3.75 6.39
C ARG A 230 24.76 4.91 6.79
N GLU A 231 24.45 5.53 7.92
CA GLU A 231 25.31 6.49 8.63
C GLU A 231 25.42 6.06 10.09
N GLY A 232 26.55 5.47 10.47
CA GLY A 232 26.72 4.91 11.81
C GLY A 232 25.70 3.81 12.11
N ARG A 233 24.82 4.06 13.10
CA ARG A 233 23.73 3.16 13.50
C ARG A 233 22.38 3.49 12.84
N ILE A 234 22.34 4.40 11.88
CA ILE A 234 21.10 4.81 11.22
C ILE A 234 21.10 4.31 9.79
N VAL A 235 20.03 3.65 9.37
CA VAL A 235 19.75 3.38 7.96
C VAL A 235 18.68 4.35 7.48
N TYR A 236 18.98 5.10 6.44
CA TYR A 236 18.03 5.96 5.76
C TYR A 236 17.44 5.26 4.55
N GLU A 237 16.11 5.26 4.47
CA GLU A 237 15.37 4.65 3.37
C GLU A 237 14.35 5.63 2.77
N VAL A 238 14.17 5.53 1.46
CA VAL A 238 13.12 6.18 0.66
C VAL A 238 12.50 5.10 -0.21
N LYS A 239 11.19 5.13 -0.50
CA LYS A 239 10.61 4.24 -1.50
C LYS A 239 10.68 4.88 -2.88
N ILE A 240 10.78 4.05 -3.92
CA ILE A 240 10.41 4.45 -5.27
C ILE A 240 9.01 5.12 -5.23
N PRO A 241 8.75 6.23 -5.96
CA PRO A 241 7.42 6.83 -6.00
C PRO A 241 6.33 5.80 -6.38
N TYR A 242 5.12 5.93 -5.84
CA TYR A 242 4.01 4.98 -6.12
C TYR A 242 3.64 4.92 -7.61
N MET A 243 3.77 6.04 -8.34
CA MET A 243 3.71 6.08 -9.81
C MET A 243 4.99 6.77 -10.33
N ALA A 244 6.10 6.05 -10.44
CA ALA A 244 7.41 6.63 -10.73
C ALA A 244 7.51 7.27 -12.11
N LYS A 245 6.91 6.64 -13.14
CA LYS A 245 6.85 7.19 -14.49
C LYS A 245 6.16 8.56 -14.51
N GLU A 246 4.99 8.64 -13.90
CA GLU A 246 4.20 9.87 -13.78
C GLU A 246 4.92 10.90 -12.90
N TRP A 247 5.54 10.49 -11.80
CA TRP A 247 6.31 11.36 -10.91
C TRP A 247 7.50 12.04 -11.59
N LEU A 248 8.22 11.32 -12.45
CA LEU A 248 9.36 11.84 -13.20
C LEU A 248 8.94 12.90 -14.22
N GLN A 249 7.77 12.73 -14.84
CA GLN A 249 7.23 13.63 -15.85
C GLN A 249 6.46 14.81 -15.26
N GLU A 250 6.07 14.73 -13.99
CA GLU A 250 5.28 15.76 -13.32
C GLU A 250 6.12 16.97 -12.86
N SER A 251 5.59 18.15 -13.14
CA SER A 251 6.14 19.46 -12.81
C SER A 251 5.36 20.19 -11.71
N ASP A 252 4.05 19.92 -11.58
CA ASP A 252 3.23 20.46 -10.50
C ASP A 252 3.65 19.84 -9.16
N PRO A 253 4.11 20.62 -8.16
CA PRO A 253 4.60 20.07 -6.89
C PRO A 253 3.55 19.29 -6.09
N LYS A 254 2.27 19.66 -6.18
CA LYS A 254 1.17 18.98 -5.50
C LYS A 254 0.95 17.61 -6.13
N MET A 255 0.86 17.55 -7.46
CA MET A 255 0.69 16.28 -8.18
C MET A 255 1.93 15.39 -8.09
N LYS A 256 3.12 15.97 -8.04
CA LYS A 256 4.36 15.22 -7.81
C LYS A 256 4.32 14.50 -6.46
N ARG A 257 3.88 15.18 -5.39
CA ARG A 257 3.67 14.53 -4.07
C ARG A 257 2.56 13.48 -4.09
N TYR A 258 1.50 13.72 -4.84
CA TYR A 258 0.44 12.72 -5.05
C TYR A 258 1.01 11.43 -5.67
N TYR A 259 1.78 11.53 -6.77
CA TYR A 259 2.39 10.36 -7.41
C TYR A 259 3.44 9.66 -6.55
N ALA A 260 4.06 10.37 -5.60
CA ALA A 260 4.99 9.79 -4.64
C ALA A 260 4.32 8.99 -3.51
N CYS A 261 3.15 9.43 -3.04
CA CYS A 261 2.54 8.87 -1.83
C CYS A 261 2.04 7.44 -2.05
N HIS A 262 2.49 6.51 -1.20
CA HIS A 262 2.04 5.11 -1.20
C HIS A 262 0.81 4.85 -0.34
N CYS A 263 0.48 5.75 0.59
CA CYS A 263 -0.50 5.45 1.62
C CYS A 263 -1.93 5.67 1.08
N PRO A 264 -2.76 4.61 0.95
CA PRO A 264 -4.11 4.73 0.39
C PRO A 264 -5.05 5.55 1.28
N TRP A 265 -4.69 5.76 2.55
CA TRP A 265 -5.49 6.49 3.53
C TRP A 265 -5.31 8.01 3.47
N VAL A 266 -4.25 8.51 2.86
CA VAL A 266 -3.94 9.95 2.87
C VAL A 266 -3.65 10.51 1.49
N ARG A 267 -3.21 9.68 0.54
CA ARG A 267 -2.77 10.14 -0.79
C ARG A 267 -3.80 11.03 -1.49
N GLU A 268 -5.08 10.67 -1.44
CA GLU A 268 -6.13 11.42 -2.14
C GLU A 268 -6.30 12.86 -1.60
N SER A 269 -5.97 13.12 -0.33
CA SER A 269 -5.96 14.48 0.22
C SER A 269 -4.98 15.41 -0.52
N LEU A 270 -3.90 14.85 -1.08
CA LEU A 270 -2.93 15.62 -1.86
C LEU A 270 -3.47 15.98 -3.23
N ARG A 271 -4.36 15.18 -3.81
CA ARG A 271 -4.95 15.44 -5.13
C ARG A 271 -6.05 16.47 -5.04
N THR A 272 -6.97 16.31 -4.11
CA THR A 272 -8.12 17.20 -3.92
C THR A 272 -7.69 18.51 -3.24
N GLY A 273 -6.92 18.42 -2.15
CA GLY A 273 -6.53 19.56 -1.32
C GLY A 273 -7.65 20.11 -0.44
N ASP A 274 -8.76 19.37 -0.29
CA ASP A 274 -9.92 19.71 0.54
C ASP A 274 -9.82 19.20 1.98
N VAL A 275 -8.94 18.22 2.22
CA VAL A 275 -8.66 17.61 3.52
C VAL A 275 -7.19 17.82 3.87
N HIS A 276 -6.90 18.14 5.13
CA HIS A 276 -5.55 18.26 5.65
C HIS A 276 -5.28 17.11 6.62
N VAL A 277 -4.43 16.16 6.23
CA VAL A 277 -4.00 15.08 7.11
C VAL A 277 -2.68 15.44 7.80
N SER A 278 -2.64 15.34 9.13
CA SER A 278 -1.42 15.60 9.90
C SER A 278 -0.25 14.71 9.44
N PRO A 279 0.96 15.27 9.21
CA PRO A 279 2.15 14.50 8.90
C PRO A 279 2.53 13.46 9.96
N THR A 280 2.01 13.58 11.18
CA THR A 280 2.18 12.58 12.23
C THR A 280 1.66 11.21 11.78
N PHE A 281 0.65 11.15 10.90
CA PHE A 281 0.19 9.89 10.32
C PHE A 281 1.29 9.12 9.57
N CYS A 282 2.31 9.80 9.02
CA CYS A 282 3.43 9.17 8.34
C CYS A 282 4.32 8.31 9.27
N HIS A 283 4.17 8.40 10.60
CA HIS A 283 4.82 7.44 11.51
C HIS A 283 4.37 5.99 11.25
N CYS A 284 3.15 5.77 10.72
CA CYS A 284 2.73 4.45 10.25
C CYS A 284 3.58 3.95 9.07
N SER A 285 4.06 4.83 8.20
CA SER A 285 4.99 4.47 7.12
C SER A 285 6.39 4.20 7.66
N ALA A 286 6.86 4.97 8.65
CA ALA A 286 8.12 4.69 9.33
C ALA A 286 8.12 3.29 9.97
N ALA A 287 6.99 2.90 10.58
CA ALA A 287 6.79 1.57 11.14
C ALA A 287 6.90 0.45 10.09
N PHE A 288 6.36 0.67 8.89
CA PHE A 288 6.50 -0.26 7.76
C PHE A 288 7.99 -0.44 7.38
N HIS A 289 8.76 0.65 7.33
CA HIS A 289 10.17 0.63 6.94
C HIS A 289 11.07 -0.07 7.97
N LYS A 290 10.82 0.12 9.27
CA LYS A 290 11.63 -0.55 10.30
C LYS A 290 11.30 -2.03 10.48
N LYS A 291 10.13 -2.49 10.04
CA LYS A 291 9.66 -3.86 10.31
C LYS A 291 10.66 -4.95 9.86
N PRO A 292 11.22 -4.95 8.64
CA PRO A 292 12.25 -5.93 8.27
C PRO A 292 13.45 -5.94 9.22
N TRP A 293 13.89 -4.75 9.65
CA TRP A 293 15.02 -4.61 10.57
C TRP A 293 14.70 -5.11 11.99
N GLU A 294 13.47 -4.89 12.47
CA GLU A 294 13.00 -5.45 13.75
C GLU A 294 13.05 -6.97 13.74
N ILE A 295 12.69 -7.61 12.62
CA ILE A 295 12.76 -9.07 12.48
C ILE A 295 14.22 -9.55 12.36
N ILE A 296 15.06 -8.87 11.57
CA ILE A 296 16.49 -9.17 11.45
C ILE A 296 17.20 -9.14 12.81
N PHE A 297 16.91 -8.12 13.64
CA PHE A 297 17.58 -7.94 14.93
C PHE A 297 16.80 -8.53 16.12
N GLY A 298 15.64 -9.13 15.89
CA GLY A 298 14.82 -9.78 16.91
C GLY A 298 14.35 -8.84 18.03
N GLN A 299 14.20 -7.54 17.77
CA GLN A 299 13.77 -6.56 18.76
C GLN A 299 13.05 -5.36 18.12
N PRO A 300 12.14 -4.69 18.85
CA PRO A 300 11.54 -3.44 18.40
C PRO A 300 12.59 -2.35 18.17
N LEU A 301 12.42 -1.54 17.13
CA LEU A 301 13.31 -0.45 16.77
C LEU A 301 12.58 0.90 16.76
N GLN A 302 13.35 1.99 16.83
CA GLN A 302 12.83 3.33 16.59
C GLN A 302 13.01 3.69 15.11
N ALA A 303 12.03 4.42 14.56
CA ALA A 303 12.19 5.07 13.27
C ALA A 303 11.59 6.48 13.28
N ASP A 304 12.31 7.43 12.68
CA ASP A 304 11.89 8.82 12.57
C ASP A 304 11.45 9.16 11.14
N VAL A 305 10.47 10.07 11.03
CA VAL A 305 10.02 10.65 9.77
C VAL A 305 10.84 11.92 9.48
N VAL A 306 11.92 11.77 8.71
CA VAL A 306 12.85 12.87 8.37
C VAL A 306 12.20 13.81 7.37
N GLU A 307 11.74 13.28 6.24
CA GLU A 307 11.00 14.00 5.20
C GLU A 307 9.62 13.37 5.04
N SER A 308 8.61 14.18 4.76
CA SER A 308 7.27 13.70 4.45
C SER A 308 6.60 14.58 3.39
N ILE A 309 6.03 13.92 2.40
CA ILE A 309 5.14 14.54 1.42
C ILE A 309 3.95 15.28 2.05
N LEU A 310 3.48 14.90 3.25
CA LEU A 310 2.45 15.66 3.97
C LEU A 310 3.00 16.96 4.59
N LYS A 311 4.31 17.08 4.83
CA LYS A 311 4.98 18.34 5.24
C LYS A 311 5.29 19.25 4.05
N GLY A 312 5.11 18.76 2.82
CA GLY A 312 5.43 19.47 1.60
C GLY A 312 6.73 19.03 0.91
N ASP A 313 7.47 18.09 1.50
CA ASP A 313 8.68 17.52 0.90
C ASP A 313 8.38 16.76 -0.40
N SER A 314 9.36 16.59 -1.28
CA SER A 314 9.17 15.88 -2.56
C SER A 314 9.11 14.35 -2.42
N GLN A 315 9.52 13.82 -1.27
CA GLN A 315 9.61 12.39 -0.97
C GLN A 315 9.39 12.14 0.52
N CYS A 316 9.23 10.87 0.90
CA CYS A 316 9.27 10.44 2.29
C CYS A 316 10.63 9.79 2.58
N LYS A 317 11.35 10.29 3.58
CA LYS A 317 12.63 9.73 4.05
C LYS A 317 12.49 9.31 5.50
N PHE A 318 12.89 8.08 5.79
CA PHE A 318 12.82 7.50 7.12
C PHE A 318 14.21 7.20 7.65
N ALA A 319 14.44 7.45 8.93
CA ALA A 319 15.68 7.10 9.64
C ALA A 319 15.38 5.94 10.59
N ILE A 320 16.00 4.79 10.37
CA ILE A 320 15.80 3.57 11.16
C ILE A 320 16.99 3.41 12.08
N HIS A 321 16.74 3.40 13.39
CA HIS A 321 17.78 3.33 14.42
C HIS A 321 18.10 1.87 14.74
N LEU A 322 19.29 1.43 14.35
CA LEU A 322 19.78 0.08 14.59
C LEU A 322 20.30 -0.10 16.03
N PRO A 323 20.22 -1.31 16.59
CA PRO A 323 20.71 -1.58 17.93
C PRO A 323 22.24 -1.47 18.01
N GLU A 324 22.78 -1.34 19.22
CA GLU A 324 24.23 -1.29 19.42
C GLU A 324 24.95 -2.55 18.93
N SER A 325 24.28 -3.70 18.99
CA SER A 325 24.79 -4.98 18.47
C SER A 325 24.92 -5.03 16.94
N ALA A 326 24.46 -4.00 16.23
CA ALA A 326 24.57 -3.90 14.78
C ALA A 326 25.88 -3.23 14.30
N LEU A 327 26.71 -2.74 15.23
CA LEU A 327 28.00 -2.10 14.94
C LEU A 327 29.15 -3.08 14.70
#